data_AF-A0AAU3H7G9-F1
#
_entry.id   AF-A0AAU3H7G9-F1
#
_cell.length_a   1.000
_cell.length_b   1.000
_cell.length_c   1.000
_cell.angle_alpha   90.00
_cell.angle_beta   90.00
_cell.angle_gamma   90.00
#
_symmetry.space_group_name_H-M   'P 1'
#
loop_
_entity.id
_entity.type
_entity.pdbx_description
1 polymer ?
#
loop_
_entity_poly.entity_id
_entity_poly.type
_entity_poly.pdbx_seq_one_letter_code
_entity_poly.pdbx_strand_id
1 'polypeptide(L)' 'MRQWLETGHRLAQAEDDRVAIVSILARPGISDALRTAVQEAIEGTPEEMRYFLEYGQYEVDA' A
#
# COMPACT_ATOMS: atom_id res chain seq x y z
N MET A 1 -14.70 -23.02 -11.49
CA MET A 1 -14.71 -21.54 -11.64
C MET A 1 -14.53 -20.74 -10.35
N ARG A 2 -14.60 -21.33 -9.13
CA ARG A 2 -14.40 -20.57 -7.88
C ARG A 2 -12.93 -20.22 -7.58
N GLN A 3 -12.01 -21.13 -7.85
CA GLN A 3 -10.58 -20.96 -7.54
C GLN A 3 -9.88 -19.84 -8.33
N TRP A 4 -10.38 -19.51 -9.53
CA TRP A 4 -9.82 -18.45 -10.39
C TRP A 4 -10.21 -17.05 -9.90
N LEU A 5 -11.46 -16.86 -9.45
CA LEU A 5 -11.91 -15.59 -8.87
C LEU A 5 -11.16 -15.26 -7.58
N GLU A 6 -10.95 -16.26 -6.72
CA GLU A 6 -10.33 -16.06 -5.41
C GLU A 6 -8.82 -15.79 -5.48
N THR A 7 -8.14 -16.38 -6.47
CA THR A 7 -6.69 -16.16 -6.68
C THR A 7 -6.43 -14.90 -7.51
N GLY A 8 -7.22 -14.68 -8.57
CA GLY A 8 -7.11 -13.48 -9.40
C GLY A 8 -7.47 -12.21 -8.66
N HIS A 9 -8.47 -12.26 -7.77
CA HIS A 9 -8.86 -11.13 -6.94
C HIS A 9 -7.75 -10.68 -6.00
N ARG A 10 -7.08 -11.61 -5.31
CA ARG A 10 -5.96 -11.25 -4.40
C ARG A 10 -4.79 -10.62 -5.14
N LEU A 11 -4.48 -11.10 -6.36
CA LEU A 11 -3.42 -10.51 -7.17
C LEU A 11 -3.81 -9.09 -7.64
N ALA A 12 -5.02 -8.91 -8.14
CA ALA A 12 -5.53 -7.60 -8.55
C ALA A 12 -5.54 -6.60 -7.39
N GLN A 13 -5.97 -7.03 -6.21
CA GLN A 13 -5.99 -6.22 -5.01
C GLN A 13 -4.59 -5.77 -4.57
N ALA A 14 -3.58 -6.64 -4.68
CA ALA A 14 -2.20 -6.28 -4.36
C ALA A 14 -1.63 -5.23 -5.33
N GLU A 15 -1.96 -5.33 -6.62
CA GLU A 15 -1.57 -4.31 -7.61
C GLU A 15 -2.28 -2.97 -7.38
N ASP A 16 -3.59 -3.00 -7.07
CA ASP A 16 -4.35 -1.80 -6.73
C ASP A 16 -3.80 -1.13 -5.46
N ASP A 17 -3.47 -1.92 -4.43
CA ASP A 17 -2.87 -1.41 -3.18
C ASP A 17 -1.49 -0.80 -3.45
N ARG A 18 -0.65 -1.44 -4.28
CA ARG A 18 0.64 -0.89 -4.70
C ARG A 18 0.48 0.47 -5.39
N VAL A 19 -0.47 0.61 -6.31
CA VAL A 19 -0.75 1.89 -6.99
C VAL A 19 -1.25 2.94 -6.01
N ALA A 20 -2.13 2.57 -5.09
CA ALA A 20 -2.64 3.48 -4.06
C ALA A 20 -1.51 4.01 -3.16
N ILE A 21 -0.57 3.14 -2.77
CA ILE A 21 0.60 3.50 -1.95
C ILE A 21 1.52 4.45 -2.72
N VAL A 22 1.90 4.13 -3.97
CA VAL A 22 2.76 5.00 -4.78
C VAL A 22 2.13 6.39 -5.00
N SER A 23 0.81 6.44 -5.13
CA SER A 23 0.07 7.70 -5.31
C SER A 23 0.21 8.66 -4.11
N ILE A 24 0.59 8.17 -2.93
CA ILE A 24 0.88 9.02 -1.75
C ILE A 24 2.05 9.97 -2.04
N LEU A 25 3.04 9.55 -2.83
CA LEU A 25 4.20 10.37 -3.19
C LEU A 25 3.84 11.66 -3.94
N ALA A 26 2.68 11.67 -4.60
CA ALA A 26 2.18 12.83 -5.34
C ALA A 26 1.39 13.81 -4.46
N ARG A 27 1.10 13.48 -3.19
CA ARG A 27 0.38 14.37 -2.28
C ARG A 27 1.26 15.57 -1.92
N PRO A 28 0.72 16.80 -1.91
CA PRO A 28 1.49 17.97 -1.52
C PRO A 28 1.85 17.92 -0.03
N GLY A 29 3.09 18.27 0.30
CA GLY A 29 3.52 18.47 1.70
C GLY A 29 3.72 17.20 2.54
N ILE A 30 3.85 16.02 1.92
CA ILE A 30 4.20 14.80 2.66
C ILE A 30 5.55 14.95 3.37
N SER A 31 5.67 14.34 4.55
CA SER A 31 6.91 14.31 5.32
C SER A 31 7.95 13.39 4.66
N ASP A 32 9.23 13.62 4.95
CA ASP A 32 10.32 12.72 4.52
C ASP A 32 10.17 11.32 5.16
N ALA A 33 9.62 11.28 6.38
CA ALA A 33 9.27 10.03 7.05
C ALA A 33 8.19 9.28 6.27
N LEU A 34 7.10 9.95 5.87
CA LEU A 34 6.03 9.33 5.07
C LEU A 34 6.54 8.88 3.70
N ARG A 35 7.45 9.64 3.08
CA ARG A 35 8.09 9.23 1.83
C ARG A 35 8.89 7.94 1.98
N THR A 36 9.68 7.82 3.05
CA THR A 36 10.47 6.60 3.34
C THR A 36 9.54 5.42 3.60
N ALA A 37 8.50 5.61 4.42
CA ALA A 37 7.54 4.56 4.75
C ALA A 37 6.78 4.05 3.52
N VAL A 38 6.46 4.94 2.56
CA VAL A 38 5.88 4.55 1.26
C VAL A 38 6.83 3.65 0.47
N GLN A 39 8.14 3.94 0.45
CA GLN A 39 9.13 3.13 -0.26
C GLN A 39 9.27 1.74 0.37
N GLU A 40 9.21 1.64 1.70
CA GLU A 40 9.24 0.36 2.40
C GLU A 40 7.95 -0.44 2.17
N ALA A 41 6.79 0.22 2.24
CA ALA A 41 5.49 -0.44 2.10
C ALA A 41 5.29 -1.11 0.72
N ILE A 42 5.77 -0.51 -0.37
CA ILE A 42 5.66 -1.12 -1.71
C ILE A 42 6.55 -2.35 -1.90
N GLU A 43 7.61 -2.51 -1.10
CA GLU A 43 8.47 -3.71 -1.12
C GLU A 43 7.91 -4.84 -0.25
N GLY A 44 6.87 -4.54 0.55
CA GLY A 44 6.20 -5.50 1.44
C GLY A 44 5.22 -6.45 0.77
N THR A 45 4.65 -7.32 1.60
CA THR A 45 3.58 -8.25 1.28
C THR A 45 2.25 -7.53 1.02
N PRO A 46 1.27 -8.17 0.33
CA PRO A 46 -0.07 -7.62 0.19
C PRO A 46 -0.73 -7.23 1.51
N GLU A 47 -0.50 -8.01 2.57
CA GLU A 47 -1.01 -7.75 3.91
C GLU A 47 -0.36 -6.50 4.54
N GLU A 48 0.95 -6.32 4.35
CA GLU A 48 1.68 -5.12 4.80
C GLU A 48 1.26 -3.88 4.01
N MET A 49 1.08 -4.00 2.69
CA MET A 49 0.54 -2.92 1.86
C MET A 49 -0.86 -2.49 2.32
N ARG A 50 -1.72 -3.47 2.61
CA ARG A 50 -3.07 -3.22 3.14
C ARG A 50 -3.02 -2.53 4.51
N TYR A 51 -2.19 -3.04 5.42
CA TYR A 51 -1.99 -2.44 6.74
C TYR A 51 -1.49 -0.99 6.63
N PHE A 52 -0.53 -0.73 5.74
CA PHE A 52 0.03 0.60 5.54
C PHE A 52 -1.03 1.59 5.05
N LEU A 53 -1.89 1.17 4.12
CA LEU A 53 -3.01 1.99 3.64
C LEU A 53 -4.07 2.25 4.72
N GLU A 54 -4.32 1.30 5.63
CA GLU A 54 -5.36 1.46 6.65
C GLU A 54 -4.88 2.21 7.89
N TYR A 55 -3.65 1.94 8.34
CA TYR A 55 -3.11 2.42 9.63
C TYR A 55 -1.74 3.04 9.46
N GLY A 56 -0.80 2.32 8.82
CA GLY A 56 0.62 2.69 8.82
C GLY A 56 0.89 4.11 8.33
N GLN A 57 0.22 4.58 7.28
CA GLN A 57 0.41 5.95 6.75
C GLN A 57 0.02 7.07 7.73
N TYR A 58 -0.79 6.78 8.76
CA TYR A 58 -1.19 7.74 9.79
C TYR A 58 -0.34 7.64 11.06
N GLU A 59 0.39 6.54 11.23
CA GLU A 59 1.27 6.27 12.37
C GLU A 59 2.68 6.86 12.17
N VAL A 60 3.07 7.17 10.93
CA VAL A 60 4.42 7.66 10.60
C VAL A 60 4.80 8.95 11.34
N ASP A 61 3.82 9.85 11.51
CA ASP A 61 4.04 11.17 12.12
C ASP A 61 3.39 11.31 13.52
N ALA A 62 2.95 10.20 14.13
CA ALA A 62 2.34 10.16 15.47
C ALA A 62 3.41 10.18 16.59
#